data_AF-I1RR38-F1
#
_entry.id   AF-I1RR38-F1
#
_cell.length_a   1.000
_cell.length_b   1.000
_cell.length_c   1.000
_cell.angle_alpha   90.00
_cell.angle_beta   90.00
_cell.angle_gamma   90.00
#
_symmetry.space_group_name_H-M   'P 1'
#
loop_
_entity.id
_entity.type
_entity.pdbx_description
1 polymer ?
#
loop_
_entity_poly.entity_id
_entity_poly.type
_entity_poly.pdbx_seq_one_letter_code
_entity_poly.pdbx_strand_id
1 'polypeptide(L)'
;MAHQAERLPWQALVSIFDLKPTNPCQHDAPNLHPRDEPETRQKLSQFLDAFIKNASLDAQRERKKYPEKYDPLDAGIFLKSMTGEDEDEGPRTQYDDPPKEHVILTDELVDKIAPTVKRWYPKNKDGSISSKFYQGLQCPHTNDSDKCECVLPRKERQLAAFQRDYYPNDCFEFYGHNGEAYRNLEFVKTLILLGEMDPVLQVCSTDECYLAKWWNAGPCYCEDFTLGWDMICNYAIKMYLTLNILYCFPETWQTEDGSPVDNYRGLASYQMAIRLCTLSSECQVATYPHRDVFGIQDKQFDIYPKPFDLRRWKQYIKVDDSFVSQMREMNPDWDMGPEFVDRSTYKLKFYPYGLITYDEFLNFEKPVSYQPHTNDVSHVRWMLGQKGLPTELVDSIISKAEYSPGRSLPVDGRPFHPGNKDELGRYLEECWQLIVRCFMLGRELENEDVDFEKRIRRLFKVCIREVFRCDCDGNVELFYNFDGQFL
;
A
#
# COMPACT_ATOMS: atom_id res chain seq x y z
N MET A 1 7.25 21.34 -11.04
CA MET A 1 6.27 22.10 -10.25
C MET A 1 5.51 21.10 -9.40
N ALA A 2 5.03 21.50 -8.22
CA ALA A 2 4.13 20.66 -7.44
C ALA A 2 2.89 20.31 -8.28
N HIS A 3 2.41 19.09 -8.16
CA HIS A 3 1.21 18.63 -8.83
C HIS A 3 -0.03 19.40 -8.34
N GLN A 4 -0.97 19.69 -9.25
CA GLN A 4 -2.14 20.54 -8.96
C GLN A 4 -1.79 21.92 -8.36
N ALA A 5 -0.65 22.53 -8.75
CA ALA A 5 -0.16 23.80 -8.18
C ALA A 5 -1.16 24.96 -8.24
N GLU A 6 -2.01 25.00 -9.27
CA GLU A 6 -3.02 26.05 -9.44
C GLU A 6 -4.29 25.80 -8.60
N ARG A 7 -4.49 24.56 -8.13
CA ARG A 7 -5.73 24.11 -7.46
C ARG A 7 -5.54 23.91 -5.96
N LEU A 8 -4.32 23.67 -5.50
CA LEU A 8 -4.00 23.43 -4.10
C LEU A 8 -3.06 24.52 -3.54
N PRO A 9 -3.32 25.04 -2.33
CA PRO A 9 -2.53 26.13 -1.76
C PRO A 9 -1.22 25.60 -1.14
N TRP A 10 -0.34 25.00 -1.95
CA TRP A 10 0.92 24.39 -1.49
C TRP A 10 1.80 25.37 -0.72
N GLN A 11 1.89 26.63 -1.15
CA GLN A 11 2.69 27.64 -0.47
C GLN A 11 2.17 27.92 0.95
N ALA A 12 0.85 27.92 1.14
CA ALA A 12 0.26 28.07 2.48
C ALA A 12 0.58 26.86 3.36
N LEU A 13 0.45 25.64 2.81
CA LEU A 13 0.82 24.41 3.52
C LEU A 13 2.31 24.40 3.89
N VAL A 14 3.19 24.70 2.95
CA VAL A 14 4.64 24.63 3.13
C VAL A 14 5.14 25.68 4.11
N SER A 15 4.49 26.86 4.16
CA SER A 15 4.83 27.92 5.12
C SER A 15 4.65 27.52 6.59
N ILE A 16 3.97 26.41 6.88
CA ILE A 16 3.83 25.89 8.25
C ILE A 16 4.98 24.99 8.65
N PHE A 17 5.95 24.72 7.77
CA PHE A 17 7.09 23.85 8.05
C PHE A 17 8.39 24.65 8.03
N ASP A 18 9.31 24.26 8.90
CA ASP A 18 10.72 24.67 8.87
C ASP A 18 11.61 23.46 8.65
N LEU A 19 12.58 23.60 7.74
CA LEU A 19 13.66 22.65 7.59
C LEU A 19 14.72 22.93 8.66
N LYS A 20 14.79 22.08 9.68
CA LYS A 20 15.77 22.22 10.77
C LYS A 20 16.22 20.85 11.29
N PRO A 21 17.43 20.74 11.87
CA PRO A 21 17.88 19.51 12.53
C PRO A 21 17.30 19.34 13.95
N THR A 22 16.64 20.38 14.47
CA THR A 22 16.48 20.60 15.91
C THR A 22 15.15 20.11 16.45
N ASN A 23 15.15 18.86 16.91
CA ASN A 23 14.58 18.54 18.22
C ASN A 23 15.39 17.40 18.87
N PRO A 24 15.76 17.50 20.16
CA PRO A 24 16.27 16.38 20.97
C PRO A 24 15.50 15.06 20.74
N CYS A 25 14.24 15.16 20.37
CA CYS A 25 13.37 14.05 20.13
C CYS A 25 13.72 13.24 18.85
N GLN A 26 14.16 13.90 17.77
CA GLN A 26 14.51 13.24 16.50
C GLN A 26 15.98 12.81 16.46
N HIS A 27 16.67 12.80 17.62
CA HIS A 27 18.09 12.50 17.73
C HIS A 27 18.96 13.37 16.81
N ASP A 28 18.56 14.63 16.63
CA ASP A 28 19.18 15.61 15.72
C ASP A 28 19.10 15.26 14.21
N ALA A 29 18.15 14.41 13.80
CA ALA A 29 17.91 14.12 12.39
C ALA A 29 17.38 15.36 11.65
N PRO A 30 17.92 15.69 10.45
CA PRO A 30 17.37 16.75 9.61
C PRO A 30 15.97 16.36 9.11
N ASN A 31 14.98 17.23 9.34
CA ASN A 31 13.62 17.00 8.86
C ASN A 31 12.82 18.31 8.72
N LEU A 32 11.61 18.18 8.16
CA LEU A 32 10.60 19.23 8.19
C LEU A 32 9.84 19.18 9.51
N HIS A 33 9.85 20.30 10.24
CA HIS A 33 9.16 20.45 11.51
C HIS A 33 8.02 21.46 11.40
N PRO A 34 6.85 21.20 12.00
CA PRO A 34 5.77 22.17 12.05
C PRO A 34 6.19 23.41 12.85
N ARG A 35 5.77 24.59 12.37
CA ARG A 35 5.86 25.85 13.09
C ARG A 35 4.76 25.92 14.14
N ASP A 36 5.16 26.28 15.36
CA ASP A 36 4.23 26.57 16.47
C ASP A 36 3.70 28.01 16.35
N GLU A 37 2.89 28.24 15.31
CA GLU A 37 2.26 29.53 15.03
C GLU A 37 0.72 29.40 15.12
N PRO A 38 0.01 30.42 15.62
CA PRO A 38 -1.46 30.40 15.70
C PRO A 38 -2.15 30.13 14.36
N GLU A 39 -1.53 30.54 13.25
CA GLU A 39 -2.06 30.40 11.89
C GLU A 39 -1.83 29.01 11.28
N THR A 40 -0.91 28.20 11.82
CA THR A 40 -0.57 26.86 11.30
C THR A 40 -1.81 25.99 11.13
N ARG A 41 -2.70 26.01 12.12
CA ARG A 41 -3.95 25.24 12.09
C ARG A 41 -4.88 25.71 10.98
N GLN A 42 -5.01 27.02 10.81
CA GLN A 42 -5.88 27.60 9.79
C GLN A 42 -5.36 27.26 8.39
N LYS A 43 -4.06 27.43 8.14
CA LYS A 43 -3.42 27.13 6.84
C LYS A 43 -3.56 25.66 6.45
N LEU A 44 -3.35 24.74 7.39
CA LEU A 44 -3.51 23.32 7.13
C LEU A 44 -4.98 22.91 6.96
N SER A 45 -5.92 23.52 7.70
CA SER A 45 -7.36 23.32 7.47
C SER A 45 -7.78 23.81 6.08
N GLN A 46 -7.34 25.00 5.68
CA GLN A 46 -7.60 25.56 4.35
C GLN A 46 -7.04 24.67 3.23
N PHE A 47 -5.82 24.14 3.42
CA PHE A 47 -5.25 23.18 2.48
C PHE A 47 -6.08 21.90 2.40
N LEU A 48 -6.47 21.33 3.54
CA LEU A 48 -7.29 20.13 3.59
C LEU A 48 -8.64 20.36 2.91
N ASP A 49 -9.32 21.48 3.16
CA ASP A 49 -10.59 21.81 2.51
C ASP A 49 -10.44 21.93 0.99
N ALA A 50 -9.36 22.57 0.52
CA ALA A 50 -9.04 22.63 -0.90
C ALA A 50 -8.73 21.24 -1.48
N PHE A 51 -7.98 20.41 -0.75
CA PHE A 51 -7.64 19.05 -1.17
C PHE A 51 -8.89 18.19 -1.34
N ILE A 52 -9.73 18.11 -0.31
CA ILE A 52 -10.99 17.35 -0.32
C ILE A 52 -11.91 17.85 -1.43
N LYS A 53 -12.10 19.17 -1.55
CA LYS A 53 -12.94 19.77 -2.58
C LYS A 53 -12.48 19.38 -3.98
N ASN A 54 -11.18 19.48 -4.26
CA ASN A 54 -10.65 19.17 -5.58
C ASN A 54 -10.70 17.68 -5.90
N ALA A 55 -10.33 16.81 -4.96
CA ALA A 55 -10.43 15.37 -5.13
C ALA A 55 -11.90 14.92 -5.35
N SER A 56 -12.84 15.48 -4.59
CA SER A 56 -14.27 15.20 -4.73
C SER A 56 -14.83 15.67 -6.07
N LEU A 57 -14.43 16.86 -6.55
CA LEU A 57 -14.82 17.35 -7.88
C LEU A 57 -14.26 16.47 -9.00
N ASP A 58 -13.01 16.02 -8.88
CA ASP A 58 -12.40 15.13 -9.86
C ASP A 58 -13.05 13.75 -9.83
N ALA A 59 -13.39 13.22 -8.65
CA ALA A 59 -14.16 11.98 -8.49
C ALA A 59 -15.53 12.06 -9.15
N GLN A 60 -16.24 13.17 -9.02
CA GLN A 60 -17.51 13.38 -9.73
C GLN A 60 -17.33 13.41 -11.26
N ARG A 61 -16.24 14.01 -11.76
CA ARG A 61 -15.97 14.01 -13.21
C ARG A 61 -15.60 12.62 -13.69
N GLU A 62 -14.82 11.89 -12.92
CA GLU A 62 -14.43 10.52 -13.23
C GLU A 62 -15.64 9.58 -13.25
N ARG A 63 -16.52 9.72 -12.25
CA ARG A 63 -17.76 8.94 -12.13
C ARG A 63 -18.68 9.06 -13.34
N LYS A 64 -18.69 10.21 -14.01
CA LYS A 64 -19.48 10.46 -15.23
C LYS A 64 -19.05 9.65 -16.45
N LYS A 65 -17.87 9.01 -16.41
CA LYS A 65 -17.42 8.08 -17.45
C LYS A 65 -18.14 6.73 -17.40
N TYR A 66 -18.81 6.44 -16.28
CA TYR A 66 -19.49 5.17 -16.00
C TYR A 66 -21.02 5.35 -16.01
N PRO A 67 -21.79 4.27 -16.20
CA PRO A 67 -23.26 4.32 -16.12
C PRO A 67 -23.77 4.98 -14.83
N GLU A 68 -24.72 5.90 -14.94
CA GLU A 68 -25.29 6.58 -13.77
C GLU A 68 -26.06 5.61 -12.87
N LYS A 69 -26.73 4.63 -13.48
CA LYS A 69 -27.44 3.55 -12.81
C LYS A 69 -27.04 2.24 -13.42
N TYR A 70 -26.93 1.23 -12.57
CA TYR A 70 -26.87 -0.16 -12.97
C TYR A 70 -28.28 -0.74 -12.78
N ASP A 71 -28.68 -1.65 -13.66
CA ASP A 71 -29.98 -2.29 -13.51
C ASP A 71 -30.02 -3.05 -12.17
N PRO A 72 -31.06 -2.85 -11.33
CA PRO A 72 -31.17 -3.53 -10.06
C PRO A 72 -31.24 -5.03 -10.31
N LEU A 73 -30.19 -5.73 -9.89
CA LEU A 73 -30.10 -7.17 -9.97
C LEU A 73 -30.78 -7.75 -8.74
N ASP A 74 -31.68 -8.71 -8.96
CA ASP A 74 -32.36 -9.46 -7.92
C ASP A 74 -31.32 -10.37 -7.23
N ALA A 75 -30.61 -9.81 -6.25
CA ALA A 75 -29.81 -10.55 -5.29
C ALA A 75 -30.79 -11.25 -4.34
N GLY A 76 -31.34 -12.37 -4.81
CA GLY A 76 -32.37 -13.10 -4.07
C GLY A 76 -31.85 -13.55 -2.71
N ILE A 77 -32.26 -12.87 -1.64
CA ILE A 77 -32.43 -13.34 -0.26
C ILE A 77 -31.38 -14.40 0.19
N PHE A 78 -30.20 -13.95 0.65
CA PHE A 78 -29.15 -14.82 1.19
C PHE A 78 -28.80 -14.54 2.65
N LEU A 79 -29.68 -14.84 3.61
CA LEU A 79 -29.31 -14.86 5.03
C LEU A 79 -30.02 -15.98 5.82
N LYS A 80 -29.28 -17.06 6.11
CA LYS A 80 -29.23 -17.78 7.42
C LYS A 80 -28.38 -19.04 7.31
N SER A 81 -27.13 -18.98 7.76
CA SER A 81 -26.38 -20.11 8.34
C SER A 81 -24.96 -19.65 8.69
N MET A 82 -24.79 -19.08 9.88
CA MET A 82 -23.51 -19.09 10.63
C MET A 82 -23.72 -18.86 12.14
N THR A 83 -24.96 -18.88 12.65
CA THR A 83 -25.19 -19.04 14.09
C THR A 83 -25.16 -20.54 14.38
N GLY A 84 -24.06 -21.00 15.00
CA GLY A 84 -23.95 -22.34 15.56
C GLY A 84 -24.92 -22.54 16.72
N GLU A 85 -26.19 -22.71 16.42
CA GLU A 85 -27.16 -23.33 17.31
C GLU A 85 -27.51 -24.69 16.71
N ASP A 86 -26.79 -25.71 17.20
CA ASP A 86 -27.22 -27.10 17.07
C ASP A 86 -28.51 -27.26 17.90
N GLU A 87 -29.63 -27.49 17.23
CA GLU A 87 -30.77 -28.32 17.69
C GLU A 87 -31.90 -28.22 16.65
N ASP A 88 -31.93 -29.15 15.67
CA ASP A 88 -33.04 -30.11 15.48
C ASP A 88 -32.85 -30.93 14.19
N GLU A 89 -33.18 -32.22 14.25
CA GLU A 89 -33.08 -33.16 13.14
C GLU A 89 -34.10 -32.84 12.03
N GLY A 90 -33.63 -32.31 10.89
CA GLY A 90 -34.41 -32.10 9.67
C GLY A 90 -33.55 -32.27 8.42
N PRO A 91 -34.13 -32.62 7.25
CA PRO A 91 -33.35 -33.01 6.07
C PRO A 91 -32.47 -31.84 5.65
N ARG A 92 -31.16 -32.10 5.49
CA ARG A 92 -30.17 -31.19 4.91
C ARG A 92 -30.79 -30.48 3.71
N THR A 93 -31.25 -29.26 3.89
CA THR A 93 -31.78 -28.43 2.83
C THR A 93 -30.60 -28.05 1.96
N GLN A 94 -30.58 -28.67 0.79
CA GLN A 94 -29.74 -28.31 -0.33
C GLN A 94 -29.87 -26.81 -0.56
N TYR A 95 -28.75 -26.10 -0.46
CA TYR A 95 -28.63 -24.70 -0.85
C TYR A 95 -29.22 -24.53 -2.25
N ASP A 96 -30.21 -23.65 -2.41
CA ASP A 96 -30.62 -23.23 -3.74
C ASP A 96 -29.54 -22.29 -4.28
N ASP A 97 -28.96 -22.67 -5.43
CA ASP A 97 -27.95 -21.92 -6.16
C ASP A 97 -28.42 -20.46 -6.40
N PRO A 98 -27.56 -19.44 -6.22
CA PRO A 98 -27.87 -18.08 -6.64
C PRO A 98 -28.21 -18.01 -8.14
N PRO A 99 -28.98 -17.01 -8.60
CA PRO A 99 -29.17 -16.78 -10.03
C PRO A 99 -27.80 -16.68 -10.73
N LYS A 100 -27.52 -17.65 -11.59
CA LYS A 100 -26.18 -18.03 -12.11
C LYS A 100 -25.49 -17.01 -13.02
N GLU A 101 -26.05 -15.84 -13.27
CA GLU A 101 -25.86 -15.22 -14.59
C GLU A 101 -24.98 -13.98 -14.64
N HIS A 102 -24.66 -13.32 -13.52
CA HIS A 102 -23.95 -12.04 -13.61
C HIS A 102 -22.45 -12.11 -13.28
N VAL A 103 -21.67 -12.47 -14.31
CA VAL A 103 -20.20 -12.39 -14.31
C VAL A 103 -19.78 -10.93 -14.50
N ILE A 104 -19.25 -10.30 -13.45
CA ILE A 104 -18.79 -8.90 -13.49
C ILE A 104 -17.32 -8.76 -13.89
N LEU A 105 -16.54 -9.83 -13.70
CA LEU A 105 -15.19 -9.90 -14.24
C LEU A 105 -15.23 -10.59 -15.60
N THR A 106 -15.31 -9.82 -16.70
CA THR A 106 -15.29 -10.36 -18.07
C THR A 106 -13.94 -11.02 -18.41
N ASP A 107 -13.89 -11.84 -19.47
CA ASP A 107 -12.64 -12.52 -19.87
C ASP A 107 -11.54 -11.50 -20.20
N GLU A 108 -11.89 -10.43 -20.92
CA GLU A 108 -10.99 -9.32 -21.25
C GLU A 108 -10.45 -8.63 -19.98
N LEU A 109 -11.31 -8.39 -19.00
CA LEU A 109 -10.89 -7.79 -17.74
C LEU A 109 -9.99 -8.72 -16.94
N VAL A 110 -10.28 -10.03 -16.93
CA VAL A 110 -9.43 -11.04 -16.29
C VAL A 110 -8.03 -11.04 -16.91
N ASP A 111 -7.92 -10.94 -18.24
CA ASP A 111 -6.62 -10.86 -18.92
C ASP A 111 -5.87 -9.58 -18.57
N LYS A 112 -6.60 -8.46 -18.42
CA LYS A 112 -6.04 -7.17 -18.04
C LYS A 112 -5.47 -7.16 -16.61
N ILE A 113 -6.17 -7.77 -15.66
CA ILE A 113 -5.73 -7.79 -14.24
C ILE A 113 -4.71 -8.90 -13.95
N ALA A 114 -4.60 -9.91 -14.83
CA ALA A 114 -3.75 -11.08 -14.64
C ALA A 114 -2.31 -10.77 -14.21
N PRO A 115 -1.58 -9.80 -14.81
CA PRO A 115 -0.22 -9.47 -14.39
C PRO A 115 -0.14 -9.00 -12.93
N THR A 116 -1.11 -8.22 -12.47
CA THR A 116 -1.16 -7.72 -11.09
C THR A 116 -1.57 -8.81 -10.12
N VAL A 117 -2.57 -9.63 -10.48
CA VAL A 117 -3.03 -10.77 -9.67
C VAL A 117 -1.91 -11.78 -9.44
N LYS A 118 -1.08 -12.02 -10.46
CA LYS A 118 0.11 -12.89 -10.37
C LYS A 118 1.10 -12.45 -9.29
N ARG A 119 1.14 -11.16 -8.92
CA ARG A 119 2.08 -10.62 -7.92
C ARG A 119 1.66 -10.96 -6.48
N TRP A 120 0.36 -10.86 -6.16
CA TRP A 120 -0.16 -11.08 -4.80
C TRP A 120 -0.68 -12.50 -4.57
N TYR A 121 -0.93 -13.27 -5.63
CA TYR A 121 -1.46 -14.62 -5.46
C TYR A 121 -0.49 -15.51 -4.67
N PRO A 122 -1.00 -16.37 -3.76
CA PRO A 122 -0.16 -17.26 -2.96
C PRO A 122 0.88 -18.03 -3.77
N LYS A 123 2.15 -17.89 -3.36
CA LYS A 123 3.29 -18.62 -3.91
C LYS A 123 3.42 -19.99 -3.22
N ASN A 124 3.99 -20.95 -3.94
CA ASN A 124 4.37 -22.25 -3.38
C ASN A 124 5.49 -22.08 -2.32
N LYS A 125 5.77 -23.13 -1.54
CA LYS A 125 6.80 -23.11 -0.49
C LYS A 125 8.21 -22.76 -0.99
N ASP A 126 8.50 -23.05 -2.25
CA ASP A 126 9.76 -22.72 -2.93
C ASP A 126 9.78 -21.29 -3.52
N GLY A 127 8.72 -20.50 -3.28
CA GLY A 127 8.56 -19.14 -3.81
C GLY A 127 8.11 -19.10 -5.27
N SER A 128 7.96 -20.25 -5.94
CA SER A 128 7.43 -20.31 -7.30
C SER A 128 5.94 -19.96 -7.32
N ILE A 129 5.49 -19.40 -8.43
CA ILE A 129 4.07 -19.11 -8.63
C ILE A 129 3.34 -20.45 -8.74
N SER A 130 2.14 -20.51 -8.15
CA SER A 130 1.29 -21.69 -8.21
C SER A 130 1.21 -22.22 -9.64
N SER A 131 1.36 -23.53 -9.83
CA SER A 131 1.28 -24.16 -11.15
C SER A 131 -0.06 -23.89 -11.84
N LYS A 132 -1.08 -23.55 -11.05
CA LYS A 132 -2.39 -23.09 -11.47
C LYS A 132 -2.34 -21.87 -12.40
N PHE A 133 -1.36 -20.97 -12.26
CA PHE A 133 -1.18 -19.83 -13.17
C PHE A 133 -0.69 -20.23 -14.57
N TYR A 134 -0.01 -21.37 -14.74
CA TYR A 134 0.39 -21.82 -16.08
C TYR A 134 -0.82 -22.18 -16.95
N GLN A 135 -1.98 -22.42 -16.33
CA GLN A 135 -3.25 -22.66 -17.01
C GLN A 135 -4.02 -21.35 -17.32
N GLY A 136 -3.48 -20.19 -16.93
CA GLY A 136 -4.15 -18.89 -17.02
C GLY A 136 -5.05 -18.57 -15.81
N LEU A 137 -5.52 -17.33 -15.71
CA LEU A 137 -6.52 -16.95 -14.70
C LEU A 137 -7.91 -17.48 -15.08
N GLN A 138 -8.22 -17.50 -16.38
CA GLN A 138 -9.52 -17.93 -16.87
C GLN A 138 -9.73 -19.41 -16.56
N CYS A 139 -10.80 -19.70 -15.82
CA CYS A 139 -11.23 -21.05 -15.52
C CYS A 139 -11.84 -21.71 -16.77
N PRO A 140 -11.25 -22.80 -17.33
CA PRO A 140 -11.82 -23.50 -18.48
C PRO A 140 -13.04 -24.35 -18.11
N HIS A 141 -13.30 -24.55 -16.81
CA HIS A 141 -14.44 -25.31 -16.33
C HIS A 141 -15.69 -24.44 -16.35
N THR A 142 -16.62 -24.77 -17.25
CA THR A 142 -17.93 -24.13 -17.38
C THR A 142 -19.00 -24.74 -16.49
N ASN A 143 -18.74 -25.92 -15.93
CA ASN A 143 -19.64 -26.60 -15.00
C ASN A 143 -19.48 -25.99 -13.60
N ASP A 144 -20.60 -25.74 -12.92
CA ASP A 144 -20.72 -25.16 -11.58
C ASP A 144 -20.16 -26.06 -10.46
N SER A 145 -19.14 -26.89 -10.72
CA SER A 145 -18.47 -27.55 -9.62
C SER A 145 -17.68 -26.48 -8.86
N ASP A 146 -18.21 -26.09 -7.70
CA ASP A 146 -17.58 -25.19 -6.71
C ASP A 146 -16.19 -25.61 -6.25
N LYS A 147 -15.73 -26.76 -6.73
CA LYS A 147 -14.48 -27.43 -6.43
C LYS A 147 -13.42 -27.21 -7.50
N CYS A 148 -13.60 -26.33 -8.51
CA CYS A 148 -12.44 -26.01 -9.36
C CYS A 148 -11.35 -25.37 -8.51
N GLU A 149 -10.19 -25.99 -8.54
CA GLU A 149 -8.94 -25.49 -7.99
C GLU A 149 -8.29 -24.36 -8.80
N CYS A 150 -9.03 -23.72 -9.72
CA CYS A 150 -8.58 -22.66 -10.62
C CYS A 150 -8.15 -21.39 -9.86
N VAL A 151 -7.31 -20.55 -10.48
CA VAL A 151 -6.87 -19.26 -9.91
C VAL A 151 -8.03 -18.27 -9.78
N LEU A 152 -8.94 -18.24 -10.74
CA LEU A 152 -10.15 -17.42 -10.69
C LEU A 152 -11.32 -18.22 -11.27
N PRO A 153 -11.94 -19.11 -10.46
CA PRO A 153 -13.11 -19.88 -10.85
C PRO A 153 -14.26 -18.96 -11.29
N ARG A 154 -15.19 -19.46 -12.11
CA ARG A 154 -16.34 -18.68 -12.59
C ARG A 154 -17.16 -18.06 -11.44
N LYS A 155 -17.36 -18.80 -10.34
CA LYS A 155 -18.05 -18.30 -9.14
C LYS A 155 -17.41 -17.04 -8.55
N GLU A 156 -16.08 -16.99 -8.56
CA GLU A 156 -15.30 -15.87 -8.00
C GLU A 156 -15.27 -14.63 -8.92
N ARG A 157 -15.86 -14.73 -10.11
CA ARG A 157 -16.04 -13.64 -11.09
C ARG A 157 -17.44 -13.03 -11.04
N GLN A 158 -18.36 -13.66 -10.31
CA GLN A 158 -19.75 -13.23 -10.22
C GLN A 158 -19.93 -12.14 -9.17
N LEU A 159 -20.97 -11.32 -9.36
CA LEU A 159 -21.35 -10.26 -8.42
C LEU A 159 -21.44 -10.74 -6.97
N ALA A 160 -22.07 -11.90 -6.73
CA ALA A 160 -22.23 -12.48 -5.41
C ALA A 160 -20.91 -12.70 -4.64
N ALA A 161 -19.82 -13.02 -5.35
CA ALA A 161 -18.52 -13.22 -4.71
C ALA A 161 -17.94 -11.92 -4.11
N PHE A 162 -18.35 -10.76 -4.64
CA PHE A 162 -17.97 -9.43 -4.17
C PHE A 162 -18.93 -8.86 -3.11
N GLN A 163 -20.07 -9.53 -2.88
CA GLN A 163 -21.06 -9.19 -1.85
C GLN A 163 -20.83 -9.97 -0.54
N ARG A 164 -19.70 -10.68 -0.39
CA ARG A 164 -19.37 -11.38 0.85
C ARG A 164 -19.05 -10.38 1.97
N ASP A 165 -19.72 -10.53 3.11
CA ASP A 165 -19.55 -9.65 4.28
C ASP A 165 -18.21 -9.88 4.99
N TYR A 166 -17.79 -8.89 5.78
CA TYR A 166 -16.73 -9.02 6.77
C TYR A 166 -17.29 -9.61 8.06
N TYR A 167 -16.72 -10.71 8.52
CA TYR A 167 -17.09 -11.36 9.78
C TYR A 167 -16.07 -11.00 10.88
N PRO A 168 -16.50 -10.37 11.99
CA PRO A 168 -15.62 -10.16 13.15
C PRO A 168 -15.15 -11.50 13.73
N ASN A 169 -13.86 -11.63 13.97
CA ASN A 169 -13.23 -12.87 14.41
C ASN A 169 -12.17 -12.62 15.49
N ASP A 170 -11.83 -13.68 16.24
CA ASP A 170 -10.74 -13.65 17.19
C ASP A 170 -9.38 -13.75 16.50
N CYS A 171 -8.30 -13.47 17.25
CA CYS A 171 -6.94 -13.52 16.73
C CYS A 171 -6.66 -14.94 16.14
N PHE A 172 -5.95 -14.98 15.00
CA PHE A 172 -5.60 -16.19 14.21
C PHE A 172 -6.73 -16.88 13.43
N GLU A 173 -7.99 -16.45 13.54
CA GLU A 173 -9.12 -17.08 12.85
C GLU A 173 -9.54 -16.40 11.54
N PHE A 174 -8.88 -15.28 11.19
CA PHE A 174 -9.28 -14.43 10.06
C PHE A 174 -9.47 -15.20 8.76
N TYR A 175 -8.45 -15.96 8.35
CA TYR A 175 -8.49 -16.66 7.07
C TYR A 175 -9.50 -17.81 7.03
N GLY A 176 -9.91 -18.33 8.20
CA GLY A 176 -10.97 -19.32 8.30
C GLY A 176 -12.36 -18.73 8.02
N HIS A 177 -12.64 -17.54 8.57
CA HIS A 177 -13.94 -16.88 8.42
C HIS A 177 -14.03 -16.00 7.17
N ASN A 178 -12.96 -15.29 6.85
CA ASN A 178 -12.95 -14.20 5.88
C ASN A 178 -12.12 -14.50 4.63
N GLY A 179 -11.51 -15.69 4.50
CA GLY A 179 -10.55 -15.99 3.43
C GLY A 179 -11.09 -15.80 2.01
N GLU A 180 -12.32 -16.24 1.74
CA GLU A 180 -12.95 -16.02 0.42
C GLU A 180 -13.26 -14.53 0.19
N ALA A 181 -13.91 -13.87 1.15
CA ALA A 181 -14.26 -12.45 1.06
C ALA A 181 -13.02 -11.56 0.88
N TYR A 182 -11.95 -11.84 1.63
CA TYR A 182 -10.67 -11.14 1.52
C TYR A 182 -10.02 -11.33 0.16
N ARG A 183 -10.11 -12.52 -0.44
CA ARG A 183 -9.62 -12.75 -1.80
C ARG A 183 -10.36 -11.90 -2.83
N ASN A 184 -11.68 -11.74 -2.71
CA ASN A 184 -12.44 -10.83 -3.58
C ASN A 184 -12.09 -9.37 -3.31
N LEU A 185 -11.80 -9.00 -2.06
CA LEU A 185 -11.28 -7.67 -1.74
C LEU A 185 -9.94 -7.39 -2.44
N GLU A 186 -9.03 -8.36 -2.56
CA GLU A 186 -7.78 -8.20 -3.34
C GLU A 186 -8.05 -7.94 -4.83
N PHE A 187 -9.11 -8.54 -5.39
CA PHE A 187 -9.58 -8.19 -6.73
C PHE A 187 -10.13 -6.76 -6.79
N VAL A 188 -10.95 -6.33 -5.82
CA VAL A 188 -11.44 -4.93 -5.74
C VAL A 188 -10.26 -3.95 -5.68
N LYS A 189 -9.27 -4.21 -4.83
CA LYS A 189 -8.06 -3.39 -4.74
C LYS A 189 -7.31 -3.33 -6.07
N THR A 190 -7.20 -4.46 -6.76
CA THR A 190 -6.55 -4.56 -8.08
C THR A 190 -7.32 -3.74 -9.13
N LEU A 191 -8.65 -3.78 -9.10
CA LEU A 191 -9.51 -2.99 -10.00
C LEU A 191 -9.35 -1.49 -9.75
N ILE A 192 -9.38 -1.06 -8.49
CA ILE A 192 -9.13 0.35 -8.10
C ILE A 192 -7.75 0.80 -8.57
N LEU A 193 -6.73 -0.02 -8.34
CA LEU A 193 -5.35 0.25 -8.76
C LEU A 193 -5.26 0.49 -10.28
N LEU A 194 -5.91 -0.36 -11.08
CA LEU A 194 -5.87 -0.30 -12.54
C LEU A 194 -6.87 0.70 -13.15
N GLY A 195 -7.79 1.24 -12.35
CA GLY A 195 -8.83 2.15 -12.81
C GLY A 195 -10.03 1.46 -13.45
N GLU A 196 -10.16 0.16 -13.27
CA GLU A 196 -11.27 -0.67 -13.76
C GLU A 196 -12.44 -0.57 -12.78
N MET A 197 -13.08 0.59 -12.73
CA MET A 197 -14.06 0.88 -11.69
C MET A 197 -15.47 0.35 -11.98
N ASP A 198 -15.78 -0.02 -13.23
CA ASP A 198 -17.12 -0.45 -13.63
C ASP A 198 -17.64 -1.65 -12.80
N PRO A 199 -16.89 -2.75 -12.59
CA PRO A 199 -17.34 -3.85 -11.73
C PRO A 199 -17.49 -3.42 -10.28
N VAL A 200 -16.64 -2.51 -9.79
CA VAL A 200 -16.69 -2.02 -8.40
C VAL A 200 -17.96 -1.19 -8.18
N LEU A 201 -18.27 -0.28 -9.10
CA LEU A 201 -19.49 0.54 -9.07
C LEU A 201 -20.75 -0.33 -9.19
N GLN A 202 -20.68 -1.38 -10.00
CA GLN A 202 -21.76 -2.34 -10.10
C GLN A 202 -22.02 -3.06 -8.76
N VAL A 203 -20.98 -3.47 -8.02
CA VAL A 203 -21.14 -4.02 -6.66
C VAL A 203 -21.82 -3.01 -5.74
N CYS A 204 -21.41 -1.73 -5.80
CA CYS A 204 -21.98 -0.67 -4.98
C CYS A 204 -23.46 -0.36 -5.28
N SER A 205 -23.94 -0.64 -6.49
CA SER A 205 -25.34 -0.41 -6.86
C SER A 205 -26.34 -1.40 -6.24
N THR A 206 -25.85 -2.40 -5.50
CA THR A 206 -26.67 -3.43 -4.86
C THR A 206 -26.91 -3.11 -3.40
N ASP A 207 -28.07 -3.51 -2.87
CA ASP A 207 -28.39 -3.37 -1.45
C ASP A 207 -27.48 -4.23 -0.55
N GLU A 208 -26.82 -5.25 -1.11
CA GLU A 208 -25.92 -6.19 -0.43
C GLU A 208 -24.43 -5.82 -0.64
N CYS A 209 -24.08 -4.53 -0.55
CA CYS A 209 -22.70 -4.06 -0.68
C CYS A 209 -22.03 -3.86 0.70
N TYR A 210 -21.06 -4.71 1.04
CA TYR A 210 -20.32 -4.61 2.31
C TYR A 210 -18.93 -3.96 2.20
N LEU A 211 -18.58 -3.38 1.04
CA LEU A 211 -17.26 -2.76 0.84
C LEU A 211 -16.98 -1.64 1.86
N ALA A 212 -17.99 -0.95 2.38
CA ALA A 212 -17.81 0.07 3.42
C ALA A 212 -17.22 -0.47 4.73
N LYS A 213 -17.52 -1.74 5.08
CA LYS A 213 -16.96 -2.44 6.25
C LYS A 213 -15.51 -2.85 6.05
N TRP A 214 -15.13 -3.14 4.81
CA TRP A 214 -13.76 -3.44 4.40
C TRP A 214 -12.86 -2.20 4.27
N TRP A 215 -13.34 -0.99 4.61
CA TRP A 215 -12.55 0.24 4.54
C TRP A 215 -11.24 0.12 5.33
N ASN A 216 -11.32 -0.16 6.63
CA ASN A 216 -10.17 -0.27 7.53
C ASN A 216 -10.30 -1.61 8.27
N ALA A 217 -9.76 -2.66 7.64
CA ALA A 217 -9.85 -4.04 8.12
C ALA A 217 -8.47 -4.54 8.58
N GLY A 218 -8.46 -5.42 9.57
CA GLY A 218 -7.29 -6.11 10.09
C GLY A 218 -7.62 -7.59 10.34
N PRO A 219 -6.62 -8.45 10.56
CA PRO A 219 -6.88 -9.87 10.81
C PRO A 219 -7.62 -10.09 12.16
N CYS A 220 -7.48 -9.16 13.10
CA CYS A 220 -8.17 -9.17 14.39
C CYS A 220 -8.04 -7.79 15.06
N TYR A 221 -8.73 -7.60 16.18
CA TYR A 221 -8.63 -6.36 16.97
C TYR A 221 -7.27 -6.14 17.63
N CYS A 222 -6.44 -7.20 17.72
CA CYS A 222 -5.14 -7.19 18.37
C CYS A 222 -3.99 -6.81 17.41
N GLU A 223 -4.28 -6.66 16.11
CA GLU A 223 -3.30 -6.36 15.06
C GLU A 223 -3.64 -5.07 14.30
N ASP A 224 -2.67 -4.57 13.53
CA ASP A 224 -2.85 -3.37 12.73
C ASP A 224 -3.86 -3.58 11.58
N PHE A 225 -4.63 -2.54 11.27
CA PHE A 225 -5.62 -2.53 10.20
C PHE A 225 -4.96 -2.40 8.81
N THR A 226 -4.27 -3.46 8.38
CA THR A 226 -3.46 -3.47 7.14
C THR A 226 -4.13 -4.20 5.98
N LEU A 227 -5.36 -4.69 6.14
CA LEU A 227 -6.11 -5.46 5.14
C LEU A 227 -7.14 -4.63 4.38
N GLY A 228 -7.48 -3.44 4.87
CA GLY A 228 -8.50 -2.59 4.27
C GLY A 228 -8.16 -2.12 2.85
N TRP A 229 -9.17 -1.71 2.10
CA TRP A 229 -8.94 -1.02 0.82
C TRP A 229 -8.56 0.46 1.01
N ASP A 230 -8.69 1.02 2.22
CA ASP A 230 -8.17 2.34 2.58
C ASP A 230 -6.66 2.46 2.35
N MET A 231 -5.92 1.36 2.45
CA MET A 231 -4.48 1.27 2.22
C MET A 231 -4.05 1.84 0.87
N ILE A 232 -4.86 1.68 -0.19
CA ILE A 232 -4.59 2.26 -1.52
C ILE A 232 -4.55 3.79 -1.42
N CYS A 233 -5.57 4.38 -0.81
CA CYS A 233 -5.66 5.82 -0.63
C CYS A 233 -4.59 6.32 0.35
N ASN A 234 -4.34 5.56 1.42
CA ASN A 234 -3.38 5.89 2.46
C ASN A 234 -1.97 6.09 1.89
N TYR A 235 -1.45 5.10 1.17
CA TYR A 235 -0.12 5.17 0.60
C TYR A 235 -0.02 6.19 -0.55
N ALA A 236 -1.07 6.31 -1.36
CA ALA A 236 -1.15 7.37 -2.38
C ALA A 236 -1.08 8.77 -1.76
N ILE A 237 -1.88 9.07 -0.71
CA ILE A 237 -1.84 10.36 0.00
C ILE A 237 -0.46 10.59 0.62
N LYS A 238 0.11 9.60 1.33
CA LYS A 238 1.43 9.73 1.96
C LYS A 238 2.49 10.13 0.95
N MET A 239 2.63 9.38 -0.15
CA MET A 239 3.66 9.69 -1.14
C MET A 239 3.36 10.99 -1.89
N TYR A 240 2.11 11.24 -2.23
CA TYR A 240 1.68 12.46 -2.89
C TYR A 240 2.04 13.70 -2.08
N LEU A 241 1.69 13.72 -0.79
CA LEU A 241 2.00 14.84 0.09
C LEU A 241 3.50 14.97 0.31
N THR A 242 4.19 13.87 0.63
CA THR A 242 5.63 13.91 0.90
C THR A 242 6.41 14.51 -0.26
N LEU A 243 6.19 14.02 -1.48
CA LEU A 243 6.93 14.49 -2.65
C LEU A 243 6.56 15.92 -3.04
N ASN A 244 5.28 16.31 -2.95
CA ASN A 244 4.89 17.69 -3.28
C ASN A 244 5.36 18.70 -2.24
N ILE A 245 5.34 18.36 -0.95
CA ILE A 245 5.87 19.20 0.12
C ILE A 245 7.37 19.37 -0.08
N LEU A 246 8.14 18.27 -0.23
CA LEU A 246 9.59 18.33 -0.44
C LEU A 246 9.97 19.09 -1.71
N TYR A 247 9.17 18.96 -2.78
CA TYR A 247 9.38 19.73 -4.01
C TYR A 247 9.33 21.25 -3.75
N CYS A 248 8.56 21.70 -2.77
CA CYS A 248 8.46 23.12 -2.41
C CYS A 248 9.64 23.64 -1.57
N PHE A 249 10.59 22.78 -1.20
CA PHE A 249 11.86 23.15 -0.55
C PHE A 249 13.02 22.94 -1.52
N PRO A 250 13.23 23.84 -2.50
CA PRO A 250 14.25 23.68 -3.53
C PRO A 250 15.66 23.47 -2.97
N GLU A 251 16.01 24.06 -1.83
CA GLU A 251 17.30 23.90 -1.15
C GLU A 251 17.64 22.43 -0.80
N THR A 252 16.64 21.54 -0.82
CA THR A 252 16.82 20.11 -0.56
C THR A 252 17.13 19.30 -1.82
N TRP A 253 16.82 19.80 -3.02
CA TRP A 253 16.97 19.06 -4.29
C TRP A 253 17.62 19.86 -5.42
N GLN A 254 17.90 21.14 -5.20
CA GLN A 254 18.57 22.04 -6.13
C GLN A 254 19.46 23.04 -5.38
N THR A 255 20.67 23.27 -5.88
CA THR A 255 21.57 24.35 -5.41
C THR A 255 21.12 25.71 -5.94
N GLU A 256 21.68 26.79 -5.37
CA GLU A 256 21.42 28.17 -5.82
C GLU A 256 21.75 28.40 -7.31
N ASP A 257 22.75 27.68 -7.84
CA ASP A 257 23.14 27.73 -9.26
C ASP A 257 22.25 26.86 -10.17
N GLY A 258 21.26 26.17 -9.60
CA GLY A 258 20.31 25.34 -10.31
C GLY A 258 20.74 23.89 -10.51
N SER A 259 21.90 23.47 -10.02
CA SER A 259 22.38 22.09 -10.11
C SER A 259 21.57 21.14 -9.20
N PRO A 260 21.30 19.89 -9.62
CA PRO A 260 20.55 18.95 -8.80
C PRO A 260 21.36 18.49 -7.59
N VAL A 261 20.73 18.47 -6.42
CA VAL A 261 21.25 17.81 -5.20
C VAL A 261 20.23 16.83 -4.66
N ASP A 262 20.65 16.02 -3.69
CA ASP A 262 19.87 14.89 -3.19
C ASP A 262 19.68 14.93 -1.66
N ASN A 263 19.80 16.12 -1.06
CA ASN A 263 19.76 16.29 0.41
C ASN A 263 18.42 15.82 1.00
N TYR A 264 17.32 15.95 0.27
CA TYR A 264 15.99 15.47 0.68
C TYR A 264 15.98 13.96 1.01
N ARG A 265 16.86 13.15 0.40
CA ARG A 265 16.93 11.70 0.64
C ARG A 265 17.47 11.36 2.04
N GLY A 266 18.15 12.31 2.66
CA GLY A 266 18.60 12.23 4.05
C GLY A 266 17.55 12.70 5.06
N LEU A 267 16.36 13.14 4.63
CA LEU A 267 15.32 13.59 5.56
C LEU A 267 14.55 12.40 6.13
N ALA A 268 14.24 12.47 7.43
CA ALA A 268 13.53 11.41 8.12
C ALA A 268 12.12 11.17 7.51
N SER A 269 11.41 12.24 7.15
CA SER A 269 10.10 12.15 6.50
C SER A 269 10.14 11.42 5.15
N TYR A 270 11.17 11.68 4.33
CA TYR A 270 11.32 11.00 3.05
C TYR A 270 11.60 9.50 3.23
N GLN A 271 12.56 9.14 4.08
CA GLN A 271 12.90 7.74 4.34
C GLN A 271 11.71 6.98 4.94
N MET A 272 10.97 7.61 5.86
CA MET A 272 9.78 7.01 6.45
C MET A 272 8.65 6.83 5.44
N ALA A 273 8.37 7.82 4.58
CA ALA A 273 7.36 7.69 3.54
C ALA A 273 7.70 6.56 2.55
N ILE A 274 8.98 6.47 2.14
CA ILE A 274 9.47 5.37 1.31
C ILE A 274 9.23 4.02 1.98
N ARG A 275 9.67 3.85 3.24
CA ARG A 275 9.47 2.59 3.96
C ARG A 275 7.99 2.25 4.12
N LEU A 276 7.17 3.20 4.59
CA LEU A 276 5.74 2.96 4.84
C LEU A 276 4.96 2.54 3.59
N CYS A 277 5.27 3.13 2.44
CA CYS A 277 4.51 2.88 1.21
C CYS A 277 5.07 1.70 0.40
N THR A 278 6.21 1.13 0.81
CA THR A 278 6.85 -0.01 0.12
C THR A 278 7.07 -1.23 1.01
N LEU A 279 6.75 -1.16 2.31
CA LEU A 279 6.84 -2.28 3.24
C LEU A 279 6.01 -3.48 2.79
N SER A 280 6.44 -4.68 3.17
CA SER A 280 5.64 -5.88 2.95
C SER A 280 4.54 -5.97 4.00
N SER A 281 3.33 -5.56 3.62
CA SER A 281 2.12 -5.79 4.40
C SER A 281 1.28 -6.89 3.78
N GLU A 282 0.23 -7.28 4.49
CA GLU A 282 -0.79 -8.19 3.96
C GLU A 282 -1.56 -7.56 2.78
N CYS A 283 -1.59 -6.23 2.63
CA CYS A 283 -2.17 -5.51 1.48
C CYS A 283 -1.08 -5.12 0.46
N GLN A 284 -0.57 -6.11 -0.26
CA GLN A 284 0.50 -5.95 -1.24
C GLN A 284 0.12 -5.01 -2.40
N VAL A 285 -1.13 -5.08 -2.87
CA VAL A 285 -1.61 -4.32 -4.04
C VAL A 285 -1.37 -2.83 -3.90
N ALA A 286 -1.62 -2.27 -2.70
CA ALA A 286 -1.45 -0.84 -2.44
C ALA A 286 0.02 -0.37 -2.56
N THR A 287 0.99 -1.27 -2.43
CA THR A 287 2.42 -0.93 -2.45
C THR A 287 3.01 -0.88 -3.86
N TYR A 288 2.33 -1.46 -4.85
CA TYR A 288 2.91 -1.71 -6.17
C TYR A 288 3.32 -0.43 -6.92
N PRO A 289 2.50 0.63 -7.02
CA PRO A 289 2.94 1.87 -7.67
C PRO A 289 4.20 2.44 -7.05
N HIS A 290 4.28 2.38 -5.72
CA HIS A 290 5.38 2.94 -4.95
C HIS A 290 6.66 2.10 -5.16
N ARG A 291 6.55 0.77 -5.06
CA ARG A 291 7.67 -0.16 -5.29
C ARG A 291 8.20 -0.08 -6.70
N ASP A 292 7.31 -0.07 -7.70
CA ASP A 292 7.67 -0.08 -9.12
C ASP A 292 8.37 1.24 -9.50
N VAL A 293 7.93 2.38 -8.97
CA VAL A 293 8.59 3.66 -9.24
C VAL A 293 9.98 3.72 -8.61
N PHE A 294 10.11 3.34 -7.34
CA PHE A 294 11.38 3.48 -6.61
C PHE A 294 12.34 2.30 -6.75
N GLY A 295 11.94 1.21 -7.40
CA GLY A 295 12.78 0.01 -7.47
C GLY A 295 12.94 -0.68 -6.12
N ILE A 296 11.88 -0.75 -5.33
CA ILE A 296 11.94 -1.37 -4.00
C ILE A 296 11.24 -2.73 -4.07
N GLN A 297 12.02 -3.79 -3.86
CA GLN A 297 11.49 -5.15 -3.94
C GLN A 297 10.55 -5.48 -2.77
N ASP A 298 9.67 -6.45 -2.99
CA ASP A 298 8.94 -7.08 -1.89
C ASP A 298 9.94 -7.65 -0.87
N LYS A 299 9.61 -7.49 0.41
CA LYS A 299 10.40 -7.87 1.59
C LYS A 299 11.73 -7.14 1.71
N GLN A 300 11.85 -5.97 1.08
CA GLN A 300 12.96 -5.05 1.35
C GLN A 300 12.82 -4.42 2.74
N PHE A 301 11.59 -4.12 3.16
CA PHE A 301 11.24 -3.67 4.51
C PHE A 301 10.17 -4.56 5.12
N ASP A 302 10.34 -4.92 6.38
CA ASP A 302 9.46 -5.78 7.17
C ASP A 302 8.57 -4.95 8.10
N ILE A 303 7.38 -5.45 8.46
CA ILE A 303 6.50 -4.85 9.47
C ILE A 303 7.23 -4.73 10.80
N TYR A 304 8.04 -5.74 11.15
CA TYR A 304 8.84 -5.78 12.37
C TYR A 304 10.32 -5.58 12.04
N PRO A 305 10.75 -4.32 11.84
CA PRO A 305 12.05 -4.03 11.27
C PRO A 305 13.18 -4.44 12.20
N LYS A 306 14.20 -5.06 11.62
CA LYS A 306 15.44 -5.44 12.31
C LYS A 306 16.61 -5.17 11.38
N PRO A 307 17.72 -4.62 11.89
CA PRO A 307 18.89 -4.43 11.05
C PRO A 307 19.42 -5.78 10.56
N PHE A 308 19.92 -5.80 9.33
CA PHE A 308 20.58 -6.97 8.74
C PHE A 308 21.89 -7.27 9.46
N ASP A 309 22.68 -6.23 9.73
CA ASP A 309 23.92 -6.30 10.50
C ASP A 309 23.71 -5.71 11.91
N LEU A 310 23.32 -6.58 12.85
CA LEU A 310 23.09 -6.20 14.25
C LEU A 310 24.33 -5.56 14.90
N ARG A 311 25.55 -6.00 14.52
CA ARG A 311 26.80 -5.50 15.11
C ARG A 311 27.07 -4.07 14.69
N ARG A 312 26.89 -3.77 13.39
CA ARG A 312 27.03 -2.41 12.84
C ARG A 312 26.05 -1.44 13.48
N TRP A 313 24.83 -1.91 13.77
CA TRP A 313 23.73 -1.06 14.23
C TRP A 313 23.41 -1.20 15.73
N LYS A 314 24.37 -1.69 16.52
CA LYS A 314 24.18 -1.99 17.95
C LYS A 314 23.63 -0.81 18.78
N GLN A 315 23.93 0.43 18.39
CA GLN A 315 23.43 1.62 19.08
C GLN A 315 21.89 1.78 18.97
N TYR A 316 21.28 1.30 17.88
CA TYR A 316 19.85 1.45 17.60
C TYR A 316 19.00 0.26 18.04
N ILE A 317 19.62 -0.83 18.52
CA ILE A 317 18.92 -2.02 19.01
C ILE A 317 19.04 -2.16 20.53
N LYS A 318 18.09 -2.88 21.11
CA LYS A 318 18.08 -3.34 22.50
C LYS A 318 17.57 -4.78 22.56
N VAL A 319 17.83 -5.45 23.67
CA VAL A 319 17.25 -6.77 23.93
C VAL A 319 15.73 -6.65 23.97
N ASP A 320 15.03 -7.61 23.38
CA ASP A 320 13.59 -7.73 23.50
C ASP A 320 13.22 -8.55 24.73
N ASP A 321 13.07 -7.87 25.87
CA ASP A 321 12.77 -8.49 27.17
C ASP A 321 11.48 -9.34 27.14
N SER A 322 10.50 -8.96 26.31
CA SER A 322 9.26 -9.71 26.14
C SER A 322 9.52 -11.07 25.48
N PHE A 323 10.26 -11.07 24.36
CA PHE A 323 10.62 -12.29 23.66
C PHE A 323 11.52 -13.18 24.53
N VAL A 324 12.53 -12.60 25.18
CA VAL A 324 13.44 -13.32 26.08
C VAL A 324 12.69 -13.96 27.24
N SER A 325 11.73 -13.26 27.85
CA SER A 325 10.92 -13.82 28.94
C SER A 325 10.06 -14.98 28.45
N GLN A 326 9.39 -14.82 27.31
CA GLN A 326 8.56 -15.87 26.71
C GLN A 326 9.38 -17.13 26.38
N MET A 327 10.59 -16.96 25.83
CA MET A 327 11.47 -18.10 25.53
C MET A 327 11.92 -18.83 26.79
N ARG A 328 12.22 -18.11 27.88
CA ARG A 328 12.59 -18.70 29.18
C ARG A 328 11.41 -19.40 29.87
N GLU A 329 10.19 -18.90 29.69
CA GLU A 329 8.97 -19.58 30.17
C GLU A 329 8.72 -20.90 29.43
N MET A 330 8.90 -20.90 28.11
CA MET A 330 8.72 -22.11 27.28
C MET A 330 9.87 -23.12 27.47
N ASN A 331 11.08 -22.63 27.73
CA ASN A 331 12.26 -23.44 27.96
C ASN A 331 13.17 -22.79 29.01
N PRO A 332 13.12 -23.21 30.28
CA PRO A 332 13.91 -22.63 31.37
C PRO A 332 15.43 -22.70 31.16
N ASP A 333 15.92 -23.65 30.36
CA ASP A 333 17.34 -23.83 30.03
C ASP A 333 17.74 -23.02 28.79
N TRP A 334 16.82 -22.25 28.19
CA TRP A 334 17.12 -21.41 27.03
C TRP A 334 18.02 -20.24 27.44
N ASP A 335 19.14 -20.10 26.73
CA ASP A 335 20.05 -18.97 26.83
C ASP A 335 20.07 -18.20 25.49
N MET A 336 20.30 -16.89 25.58
CA MET A 336 20.38 -16.00 24.41
C MET A 336 21.55 -16.37 23.49
N GLY A 337 22.52 -17.13 24.00
CA GLY A 337 23.72 -17.50 23.28
C GLY A 337 24.63 -16.31 23.02
N PRO A 338 25.55 -16.41 22.05
CA PRO A 338 26.47 -15.32 21.74
C PRO A 338 25.75 -14.07 21.20
N GLU A 339 26.23 -12.88 21.58
CA GLU A 339 25.64 -11.62 21.13
C GLU A 339 25.53 -11.54 19.60
N PHE A 340 24.37 -11.06 19.15
CA PHE A 340 24.05 -10.80 17.75
C PHE A 340 23.96 -12.04 16.83
N VAL A 341 23.81 -13.25 17.40
CA VAL A 341 23.58 -14.46 16.61
C VAL A 341 22.10 -14.63 16.26
N ASP A 342 21.21 -14.55 17.24
CA ASP A 342 19.76 -14.61 17.01
C ASP A 342 19.19 -13.20 16.86
N ARG A 343 18.62 -12.89 15.69
CA ARG A 343 17.95 -11.60 15.44
C ARG A 343 16.62 -11.47 16.20
N SER A 344 16.05 -12.58 16.68
CA SER A 344 14.77 -12.59 17.39
C SER A 344 14.87 -11.99 18.79
N THR A 345 16.06 -12.05 19.39
CA THR A 345 16.32 -11.57 20.76
C THR A 345 16.50 -10.05 20.84
N TYR A 346 16.58 -9.36 19.71
CA TYR A 346 16.76 -7.92 19.63
C TYR A 346 15.58 -7.23 18.94
N LYS A 347 15.26 -6.03 19.40
CA LYS A 347 14.34 -5.10 18.74
C LYS A 347 14.96 -3.72 18.61
N LEU A 348 14.42 -2.90 17.71
CA LEU A 348 14.83 -1.51 17.59
C LEU A 348 14.43 -0.71 18.84
N LYS A 349 15.31 0.21 19.26
CA LYS A 349 14.96 1.30 20.16
C LYS A 349 14.07 2.31 19.43
N PHE A 350 14.47 2.65 18.21
CA PHE A 350 13.77 3.47 17.24
C PHE A 350 14.36 3.18 15.85
N TYR A 351 13.62 3.50 14.79
CA TYR A 351 14.14 3.40 13.42
C TYR A 351 15.00 4.64 13.12
N PRO A 352 16.23 4.51 12.59
CA PRO A 352 17.16 5.62 12.45
C PRO A 352 16.89 6.52 11.22
N TYR A 353 15.62 6.87 10.96
CA TYR A 353 15.25 7.73 9.84
C TYR A 353 15.97 9.08 9.93
N GLY A 354 16.59 9.50 8.82
CA GLY A 354 17.35 10.73 8.70
C GLY A 354 18.70 10.77 9.44
N LEU A 355 19.02 9.74 10.23
CA LEU A 355 20.31 9.61 10.91
C LEU A 355 21.32 8.78 10.10
N ILE A 356 20.85 8.14 9.05
CA ILE A 356 21.65 7.32 8.14
C ILE A 356 21.48 7.82 6.71
N THR A 357 22.49 7.57 5.89
CA THR A 357 22.40 7.87 4.46
C THR A 357 21.28 7.06 3.82
N TYR A 358 20.76 7.54 2.68
CA TYR A 358 19.70 6.82 1.99
C TYR A 358 20.11 5.41 1.55
N ASP A 359 21.38 5.22 1.17
CA ASP A 359 21.89 3.90 0.77
C ASP A 359 21.98 2.96 1.99
N GLU A 360 22.39 3.47 3.16
CA GLU A 360 22.34 2.70 4.41
C GLU A 360 20.91 2.37 4.82
N PHE A 361 19.97 3.30 4.62
CA PHE A 361 18.55 3.10 4.87
C PHE A 361 17.99 1.96 4.01
N LEU A 362 18.24 1.99 2.71
CA LEU A 362 17.79 0.91 1.82
C LEU A 362 18.40 -0.43 2.22
N ASN A 363 19.67 -0.46 2.64
CA ASN A 363 20.37 -1.68 3.07
C ASN A 363 20.13 -2.07 4.54
N PHE A 364 19.31 -1.32 5.28
CA PHE A 364 19.23 -1.44 6.72
C PHE A 364 18.68 -2.80 7.16
N GLU A 365 17.55 -3.24 6.59
CA GLU A 365 16.86 -4.48 6.98
C GLU A 365 17.30 -5.69 6.15
N LYS A 366 17.65 -5.43 4.89
CA LYS A 366 18.07 -6.42 3.90
C LYS A 366 19.00 -5.76 2.87
N PRO A 367 20.08 -6.43 2.42
CA PRO A 367 20.92 -5.91 1.35
C PRO A 367 20.12 -5.71 0.05
N VAL A 368 20.28 -4.55 -0.56
CA VAL A 368 19.58 -4.18 -1.79
C VAL A 368 20.32 -4.74 -2.99
N SER A 369 19.57 -5.35 -3.91
CA SER A 369 20.06 -5.69 -5.24
C SER A 369 19.77 -4.53 -6.20
N TYR A 370 20.64 -4.36 -7.20
CA TYR A 370 20.41 -3.36 -8.24
C TYR A 370 19.11 -3.66 -9.01
N GLN A 371 18.22 -2.67 -9.12
CA GLN A 371 17.01 -2.76 -9.93
C GLN A 371 17.22 -2.10 -11.30
N PRO A 372 17.20 -2.87 -12.40
CA PRO A 372 17.39 -2.31 -13.74
C PRO A 372 16.23 -1.40 -14.15
N HIS A 373 16.52 -0.33 -14.87
CA HIS A 373 15.53 0.39 -15.68
C HIS A 373 15.45 -0.24 -17.08
N THR A 374 14.38 0.02 -17.83
CA THR A 374 14.19 -0.49 -19.21
C THR A 374 15.35 -0.17 -20.15
N ASN A 375 15.98 1.00 -19.97
CA ASN A 375 17.18 1.39 -20.72
C ASN A 375 18.39 0.53 -20.37
N ASP A 376 18.53 0.11 -19.11
CA ASP A 376 19.64 -0.73 -18.64
C ASP A 376 19.54 -2.12 -19.28
N VAL A 377 18.33 -2.69 -19.33
CA VAL A 377 18.06 -3.98 -20.00
C VAL A 377 18.40 -3.90 -21.50
N SER A 378 17.98 -2.82 -22.16
CA SER A 378 18.27 -2.59 -23.59
C SER A 378 19.76 -2.41 -23.84
N HIS A 379 20.46 -1.72 -22.95
CA HIS A 379 21.90 -1.52 -23.03
C HIS A 379 22.67 -2.83 -22.82
N VAL A 380 22.27 -3.65 -21.85
CA VAL A 380 22.85 -4.98 -21.62
C VAL A 380 22.63 -5.90 -22.82
N ARG A 381 21.43 -5.91 -23.42
CA ARG A 381 21.16 -6.63 -24.68
C ARG A 381 22.14 -6.23 -25.77
N TRP A 382 22.29 -4.93 -25.98
CA TRP A 382 23.20 -4.39 -26.99
C TRP A 382 24.65 -4.80 -26.73
N MET A 383 25.14 -4.67 -25.48
CA MET A 383 26.50 -5.06 -25.10
C MET A 383 26.77 -6.55 -25.36
N LEU A 384 25.83 -7.43 -25.01
CA LEU A 384 25.96 -8.87 -25.25
C LEU A 384 25.97 -9.19 -26.76
N GLY A 385 25.14 -8.50 -27.55
CA GLY A 385 25.16 -8.59 -29.01
C GLY A 385 26.49 -8.14 -29.61
N GLN A 386 27.09 -7.04 -29.10
CA GLN A 386 28.42 -6.58 -29.52
C GLN A 386 29.55 -7.57 -29.18
N LYS A 387 29.35 -8.46 -28.20
CA LYS A 387 30.26 -9.56 -27.90
C LYS A 387 30.09 -10.77 -28.84
N GLY A 388 29.22 -10.68 -29.84
CA GLY A 388 29.00 -11.72 -30.84
C GLY A 388 27.98 -12.78 -30.43
N LEU A 389 27.20 -12.55 -29.37
CA LEU A 389 26.13 -13.47 -28.98
C LEU A 389 24.91 -13.28 -29.89
N PRO A 390 24.38 -14.37 -30.48
CA PRO A 390 23.07 -14.36 -31.14
C PRO A 390 21.96 -13.89 -30.20
N THR A 391 20.95 -13.21 -30.76
CA THR A 391 19.84 -12.62 -30.01
C THR A 391 19.13 -13.63 -29.12
N GLU A 392 18.95 -14.88 -29.58
CA GLU A 392 18.30 -15.95 -28.82
C GLU A 392 19.08 -16.32 -27.56
N LEU A 393 20.41 -16.31 -27.63
CA LEU A 393 21.27 -16.54 -26.46
C LEU A 393 21.27 -15.34 -25.54
N VAL A 394 21.25 -14.12 -26.07
CA VAL A 394 21.13 -12.89 -25.27
C VAL A 394 19.83 -12.89 -24.47
N ASP A 395 18.69 -13.17 -25.12
CA ASP A 395 17.39 -13.22 -24.45
C ASP A 395 17.32 -14.37 -23.44
N SER A 396 17.92 -15.53 -23.75
CA SER A 396 18.03 -16.62 -22.77
C SER A 396 18.88 -16.24 -21.56
N ILE A 397 19.98 -15.52 -21.73
CA ILE A 397 20.84 -15.06 -20.63
C ILE A 397 20.08 -14.05 -19.76
N ILE A 398 19.46 -13.05 -20.36
CA ILE A 398 18.71 -12.01 -19.64
C ILE A 398 17.54 -12.62 -18.86
N SER A 399 16.81 -13.54 -19.49
CA SER A 399 15.72 -14.26 -18.83
C SER A 399 16.21 -15.11 -17.67
N LYS A 400 17.31 -15.86 -17.82
CA LYS A 400 17.87 -16.70 -16.75
C LYS A 400 18.50 -15.90 -15.61
N ALA A 401 19.02 -14.71 -15.91
CA ALA A 401 19.53 -13.79 -14.92
C ALA A 401 18.44 -12.98 -14.20
N GLU A 402 17.18 -13.18 -14.60
CA GLU A 402 16.02 -12.39 -14.12
C GLU A 402 16.26 -10.88 -14.24
N TYR A 403 16.99 -10.46 -15.29
CA TYR A 403 17.38 -9.08 -15.51
C TYR A 403 16.25 -8.32 -16.23
N SER A 404 15.10 -8.23 -15.55
CA SER A 404 13.94 -7.45 -15.98
C SER A 404 13.95 -6.05 -15.36
N PRO A 405 13.24 -5.08 -15.96
CA PRO A 405 13.05 -3.78 -15.35
C PRO A 405 12.44 -3.94 -13.95
N GLY A 406 13.14 -3.44 -12.93
CA GLY A 406 12.70 -3.44 -11.54
C GLY A 406 12.31 -2.06 -11.04
N ARG A 407 12.58 -1.00 -11.81
CA ARG A 407 12.22 0.39 -11.48
C ARG A 407 11.72 1.17 -12.70
N SER A 408 10.85 2.14 -12.46
CA SER A 408 10.38 3.07 -13.50
C SER A 408 11.17 4.37 -13.56
N LEU A 409 11.73 4.86 -12.43
CA LEU A 409 12.57 6.07 -12.45
C LEU A 409 13.83 5.83 -13.30
N PRO A 410 14.15 6.69 -14.29
CA PRO A 410 15.38 6.57 -15.09
C PRO A 410 16.68 6.70 -14.28
N VAL A 411 16.73 7.63 -13.33
CA VAL A 411 17.84 7.84 -12.39
C VAL A 411 17.47 7.29 -11.01
N ASP A 412 18.24 6.31 -10.55
CA ASP A 412 17.86 5.47 -9.42
C ASP A 412 17.73 6.26 -8.11
N GLY A 413 16.64 6.03 -7.37
CA GLY A 413 16.37 6.61 -6.06
C GLY A 413 16.29 8.14 -5.98
N ARG A 414 16.28 8.87 -7.10
CA ARG A 414 16.35 10.34 -7.15
C ARG A 414 15.15 10.98 -7.84
N PRO A 415 13.92 10.95 -7.26
CA PRO A 415 12.71 11.45 -7.92
C PRO A 415 12.83 12.89 -8.46
N PHE A 416 13.53 13.79 -7.77
CA PHE A 416 13.67 15.19 -8.20
C PHE A 416 14.79 15.45 -9.22
N HIS A 417 15.52 14.41 -9.64
CA HIS A 417 16.51 14.56 -10.69
C HIS A 417 15.84 15.01 -12.00
N PRO A 418 16.42 15.94 -12.79
CA PRO A 418 15.80 16.43 -14.02
C PRO A 418 15.42 15.32 -15.02
N GLY A 419 16.24 14.27 -15.13
CA GLY A 419 15.97 13.09 -15.94
C GLY A 419 14.79 12.22 -15.49
N ASN A 420 14.24 12.47 -14.30
CA ASN A 420 13.09 11.77 -13.73
C ASN A 420 11.80 12.60 -13.76
N LYS A 421 11.86 13.85 -14.26
CA LYS A 421 10.74 14.79 -14.19
C LYS A 421 9.44 14.22 -14.77
N ASP A 422 9.52 13.60 -15.95
CA ASP A 422 8.34 13.06 -16.62
C ASP A 422 7.77 11.85 -15.89
N GLU A 423 8.64 10.96 -15.38
CA GLU A 423 8.23 9.80 -14.58
C GLU A 423 7.58 10.23 -13.27
N LEU A 424 8.21 11.16 -12.56
CA LEU A 424 7.67 11.70 -11.31
C LEU A 424 6.32 12.37 -11.56
N GLY A 425 6.17 13.10 -12.67
CA GLY A 425 4.89 13.69 -13.07
C GLY A 425 3.80 12.64 -13.27
N ARG A 426 4.10 11.55 -13.99
CA ARG A 426 3.17 10.42 -14.19
C ARG A 426 2.80 9.76 -12.88
N TYR A 427 3.77 9.52 -12.01
CA TYR A 427 3.55 8.89 -10.72
C TYR A 427 2.70 9.75 -9.75
N LEU A 428 2.92 11.07 -9.72
CA LEU A 428 2.11 11.98 -8.91
C LEU A 428 0.67 12.06 -9.43
N GLU A 429 0.48 12.04 -10.74
CA GLU A 429 -0.85 11.92 -11.35
C GLU A 429 -1.50 10.58 -11.01
N GLU A 430 -0.76 9.47 -11.06
CA GLU A 430 -1.26 8.15 -10.66
C GLU A 430 -1.70 8.13 -9.19
N CYS A 431 -0.89 8.66 -8.27
CA CYS A 431 -1.27 8.82 -6.87
C CYS A 431 -2.56 9.65 -6.72
N TRP A 432 -2.69 10.75 -7.48
CA TRP A 432 -3.90 11.56 -7.48
C TRP A 432 -5.12 10.78 -8.01
N GLN A 433 -4.96 10.02 -9.08
CA GLN A 433 -6.03 9.19 -9.64
C GLN A 433 -6.47 8.08 -8.67
N LEU A 434 -5.55 7.48 -7.92
CA LEU A 434 -5.89 6.52 -6.87
C LEU A 434 -6.74 7.18 -5.76
N ILE A 435 -6.36 8.38 -5.33
CA ILE A 435 -7.15 9.18 -4.37
C ILE A 435 -8.55 9.43 -4.95
N VAL A 436 -8.64 9.89 -6.20
CA VAL A 436 -9.90 10.17 -6.90
C VAL A 436 -10.80 8.94 -6.98
N ARG A 437 -10.26 7.76 -7.31
CA ARG A 437 -11.02 6.50 -7.36
C ARG A 437 -11.52 6.07 -5.99
N CYS A 438 -10.72 6.26 -4.94
CA CYS A 438 -11.16 6.00 -3.56
C CYS A 438 -12.27 6.96 -3.12
N PHE A 439 -12.21 8.25 -3.50
CA PHE A 439 -13.31 9.20 -3.29
C PHE A 439 -14.57 8.79 -4.05
N MET A 440 -14.41 8.35 -5.30
CA MET A 440 -15.53 7.89 -6.11
C MET A 440 -16.22 6.68 -5.45
N LEU A 441 -15.46 5.66 -5.08
CA LEU A 441 -15.97 4.50 -4.34
C LEU A 441 -16.63 4.91 -3.02
N GLY A 442 -15.95 5.75 -2.24
CA GLY A 442 -16.46 6.21 -0.96
C GLY A 442 -17.83 6.87 -1.03
N ARG A 443 -18.08 7.67 -2.07
CA ARG A 443 -19.37 8.33 -2.30
C ARG A 443 -20.49 7.38 -2.68
N GLU A 444 -20.20 6.31 -3.42
CA GLU A 444 -21.20 5.27 -3.70
C GLU A 444 -21.54 4.46 -2.44
N LEU A 445 -20.65 4.48 -1.44
CA LEU A 445 -20.82 3.80 -0.16
C LEU A 445 -21.33 4.72 0.96
N GLU A 446 -21.50 6.02 0.70
CA GLU A 446 -22.00 6.98 1.70
C GLU A 446 -23.45 6.65 2.04
N ASN A 447 -23.71 6.55 3.35
CA ASN A 447 -25.04 6.36 3.90
C ASN A 447 -25.12 7.08 5.27
N GLU A 448 -26.24 6.95 5.97
CA GLU A 448 -26.46 7.65 7.25
C GLU A 448 -25.39 7.33 8.32
N ASP A 449 -24.76 6.15 8.24
CA ASP A 449 -23.74 5.68 9.20
C ASP A 449 -22.29 5.87 8.70
N VAL A 450 -22.11 6.24 7.42
CA VAL A 450 -20.79 6.32 6.76
C VAL A 450 -20.57 7.69 6.15
N ASP A 451 -19.88 8.56 6.89
CA ASP A 451 -19.33 9.82 6.38
C ASP A 451 -17.92 9.58 5.82
N PHE A 452 -17.83 9.45 4.50
CA PHE A 452 -16.57 9.13 3.84
C PHE A 452 -15.61 10.32 3.78
N GLU A 453 -16.13 11.55 3.62
CA GLU A 453 -15.32 12.76 3.71
C GLU A 453 -14.59 12.83 5.06
N LYS A 454 -15.29 12.55 6.17
CA LYS A 454 -14.69 12.50 7.51
C LYS A 454 -13.62 11.42 7.62
N ARG A 455 -13.81 10.24 7.01
CA ARG A 455 -12.79 9.17 6.97
C ARG A 455 -11.52 9.63 6.25
N ILE A 456 -11.65 10.27 5.09
CA ILE A 456 -10.49 10.78 4.34
C ILE A 456 -9.81 11.94 5.08
N ARG A 457 -10.57 12.85 5.69
CA ARG A 457 -9.98 13.92 6.52
C ARG A 457 -9.15 13.36 7.66
N ARG A 458 -9.64 12.30 8.33
CA ARG A 458 -8.88 11.57 9.35
C ARG A 458 -7.63 10.92 8.75
N LEU A 459 -7.75 10.27 7.60
CA LEU A 459 -6.63 9.64 6.90
C LEU A 459 -5.53 10.64 6.56
N PHE A 460 -5.89 11.80 6.00
CA PHE A 460 -4.95 12.88 5.69
C PHE A 460 -4.19 13.35 6.92
N LYS A 461 -4.90 13.59 8.03
CA LYS A 461 -4.30 14.00 9.30
C LYS A 461 -3.32 12.96 9.83
N VAL A 462 -3.72 11.68 9.78
CA VAL A 462 -2.84 10.56 10.15
C VAL A 462 -1.60 10.52 9.24
N CYS A 463 -1.74 10.77 7.94
CA CYS A 463 -0.62 10.81 7.01
C CYS A 463 0.39 11.90 7.35
N ILE A 464 -0.06 13.14 7.55
CA ILE A 464 0.81 14.27 7.96
C ILE A 464 1.44 13.97 9.32
N ARG A 465 0.65 13.50 10.29
CA ARG A 465 1.15 13.16 11.62
C ARG A 465 2.24 12.10 11.56
N GLU A 466 2.02 11.02 10.82
CA GLU A 466 2.97 9.89 10.75
C GLU A 466 4.23 10.24 9.98
N VAL A 467 4.13 10.86 8.81
CA VAL A 467 5.31 11.17 7.97
C VAL A 467 6.21 12.23 8.59
N PHE A 468 5.63 13.15 9.37
CA PHE A 468 6.36 14.20 10.06
C PHE A 468 6.46 13.94 11.57
N ARG A 469 6.24 12.70 12.01
CA ARG A 469 6.33 12.30 13.42
C ARG A 469 7.77 12.23 13.90
N CYS A 470 7.93 12.46 15.21
CA CYS A 470 9.07 12.07 16.01
C CYS A 470 8.67 10.97 17.01
N ASP A 471 9.37 9.83 17.03
CA ASP A 471 8.97 8.62 17.78
C ASP A 471 9.71 8.39 19.12
N CYS A 472 10.56 9.31 19.60
CA CYS A 472 11.27 9.07 20.85
C CYS A 472 10.39 9.27 22.11
N ASP A 473 10.68 8.49 23.16
CA ASP A 473 10.34 8.73 24.57
C ASP A 473 8.90 9.20 24.90
N GLY A 474 7.91 8.88 24.07
CA GLY A 474 6.53 9.33 24.26
C GLY A 474 6.32 10.85 24.15
N ASN A 475 7.42 11.62 24.00
CA ASN A 475 7.44 13.04 23.72
C ASN A 475 7.29 13.23 22.22
N VAL A 476 6.10 12.91 21.73
CA VAL A 476 5.73 13.26 20.38
C VAL A 476 5.73 14.81 20.33
N GLU A 477 6.49 15.43 19.43
CA GLU A 477 6.15 16.75 18.89
C GLU A 477 4.77 16.58 18.26
N LEU A 478 3.74 16.52 19.10
CA LEU A 478 2.39 16.50 18.61
C LEU A 478 2.24 17.85 17.94
N PHE A 479 1.57 17.80 16.80
CA PHE A 479 0.74 18.90 16.35
C PHE A 479 -0.36 19.14 17.42
N TYR A 480 0.02 19.40 18.69
CA TYR A 480 -0.88 19.66 19.81
C TYR A 480 -1.83 20.75 19.32
N ASN A 481 -3.12 20.44 19.30
CA ASN A 481 -4.23 21.29 18.86
C ASN A 481 -4.59 21.30 17.35
N PHE A 482 -4.02 20.45 16.49
CA PHE A 482 -4.61 20.27 15.15
C PHE A 482 -6.01 19.60 15.22
N ASP A 483 -6.18 18.72 16.20
CA ASP A 483 -7.40 17.96 16.49
C ASP A 483 -8.25 18.56 17.60
N GLY A 484 -8.54 19.87 17.53
CA GLY A 484 -9.62 20.40 18.37
C GLY A 484 -10.93 19.66 18.05
N GLN A 485 -11.35 18.83 19.02
CA GLN A 485 -12.63 18.11 19.16
C GLN A 485 -13.16 17.40 17.92
N PHE A 486 -12.59 16.24 17.58
CA PHE A 486 -13.38 15.12 17.05
C PHE A 486 -12.71 13.82 17.55
N LEU A 487 -13.09 13.43 18.78
CA LEU A 487 -13.04 12.05 19.24
C LEU A 487 -14.11 11.24 18.48
#